data_AF-A0ABD1W1X5-F1
#
_entry.id   AF-A0ABD1W1X5-F1
#
_cell.length_a   1.000
_cell.length_b   1.000
_cell.length_c   1.000
_cell.angle_alpha   90.00
_cell.angle_beta   90.00
_cell.angle_gamma   90.00
#
_symmetry.space_group_name_H-M   'P 1'
#
loop_
_entity.id
_entity.type
_entity.pdbx_description
1 polymer ?
#
loop_
_entity_poly.entity_id
_entity_poly.type
_entity_poly.pdbx_seq_one_letter_code
_entity_poly.pdbx_strand_id
1 'polypeptide(L)'
;MQVYYKQLAYCVYQFVEKEPMLGINIVRGILRYWPVTNCQKEVLLIGELEELVEIMEPEQHRILALLLCTQITKCLNSWNSQVAERALYVWNNEQFVKMASQDIEVVFPIVVEGMEKNLKWHWSGSVRQLTEMSRKCWKKWNQVSTPARHLFSEHFPARHLVNICKCRAG
;
A
#
# COMPACT_ATOMS: atom_id res chain seq x y z
N MET A 1 -16.03 7.91 16.59
CA MET A 1 -15.87 7.17 15.31
C MET A 1 -15.21 5.80 15.49
N GLN A 2 -14.50 5.50 16.60
CA GLN A 2 -13.98 4.14 16.85
C GLN A 2 -15.05 3.11 17.23
N VAL A 3 -16.19 3.53 17.82
CA VAL A 3 -17.19 2.61 18.41
C VAL A 3 -17.90 1.71 17.38
N TYR A 4 -18.14 2.22 16.16
CA TYR A 4 -18.87 1.49 15.10
C TYR A 4 -18.01 1.12 13.89
N TYR A 5 -16.72 1.48 13.91
CA TYR A 5 -15.84 1.35 12.75
C TYR A 5 -15.69 -0.10 12.30
N LYS A 6 -15.46 -1.03 13.24
CA LYS A 6 -15.27 -2.46 12.90
C LYS A 6 -16.52 -3.07 12.29
N GLN A 7 -17.69 -2.67 12.78
CA GLN A 7 -18.98 -3.14 12.28
C GLN A 7 -19.23 -2.59 10.87
N LEU A 8 -18.90 -1.32 10.64
CA LEU A 8 -19.00 -0.71 9.31
C LEU A 8 -18.03 -1.36 8.31
N ALA A 9 -16.77 -1.55 8.68
CA ALA A 9 -15.76 -2.25 7.90
C ALA A 9 -16.26 -3.64 7.46
N TYR A 10 -16.77 -4.42 8.42
CA TYR A 10 -17.34 -5.73 8.15
C TYR A 10 -18.50 -5.67 7.14
N CYS A 11 -19.43 -4.72 7.29
CA CYS A 11 -20.51 -4.54 6.32
C CYS A 11 -19.98 -4.20 4.92
N VAL A 12 -18.95 -3.34 4.83
CA VAL A 12 -18.32 -2.98 3.57
C VAL A 12 -17.70 -4.21 2.89
N TYR A 13 -16.97 -5.03 3.64
CA TYR A 13 -16.35 -6.24 3.09
C TYR A 13 -17.39 -7.23 2.58
N GLN A 14 -18.45 -7.48 3.36
CA GLN A 14 -19.57 -8.33 2.94
C GLN A 14 -20.28 -7.82 1.67
N PHE A 15 -20.31 -6.50 1.45
CA PHE A 15 -20.84 -5.92 0.21
C PHE A 15 -19.92 -6.17 -0.98
N VAL A 16 -18.61 -5.98 -0.81
CA VAL A 16 -17.62 -6.21 -1.88
C VAL A 16 -17.55 -7.69 -2.26
N GLU A 17 -17.64 -8.61 -1.29
CA GLU A 17 -17.68 -10.06 -1.56
C GLU A 17 -18.88 -10.46 -2.43
N LYS A 18 -20.03 -9.79 -2.25
CA LYS A 18 -21.25 -10.06 -3.03
C LYS A 18 -21.25 -9.38 -4.38
N GLU A 19 -20.71 -8.18 -4.47
CA GLU A 19 -20.66 -7.38 -5.69
C GLU A 19 -19.27 -6.75 -5.86
N PRO A 20 -18.31 -7.47 -6.48
CA PRO A 20 -16.92 -7.03 -6.57
C PRO A 20 -16.77 -5.64 -7.20
N MET A 21 -17.59 -5.30 -8.19
CA MET A 21 -17.55 -4.01 -8.89
C MET A 21 -17.73 -2.79 -7.96
N LEU A 22 -18.40 -2.97 -6.81
CA LEU A 22 -18.53 -1.91 -5.81
C LEU A 22 -17.20 -1.57 -5.13
N GLY A 23 -16.25 -2.52 -5.08
CA GLY A 23 -14.94 -2.32 -4.47
C GLY A 23 -14.20 -1.10 -5.01
N ILE A 24 -14.16 -0.93 -6.34
CA ILE A 24 -13.54 0.22 -7.00
C ILE A 24 -14.24 1.53 -6.56
N ASN A 25 -15.57 1.53 -6.49
CA ASN A 25 -16.35 2.70 -6.11
C ASN A 25 -16.11 3.08 -4.65
N ILE A 26 -16.03 2.09 -3.76
CA ILE A 26 -15.75 2.27 -2.33
C ILE A 26 -14.35 2.85 -2.14
N VAL A 27 -13.32 2.27 -2.77
CA VAL A 27 -11.94 2.79 -2.67
C VAL A 27 -11.87 4.22 -3.18
N ARG A 28 -12.48 4.53 -4.33
CA ARG A 28 -12.54 5.90 -4.86
C ARG A 28 -13.27 6.85 -3.90
N GLY A 29 -14.35 6.38 -3.26
CA GLY A 29 -15.07 7.12 -2.24
C GLY A 29 -14.19 7.44 -1.03
N ILE A 30 -13.48 6.45 -0.49
CA ILE A 30 -12.54 6.61 0.62
C ILE A 30 -11.45 7.63 0.28
N LEU A 31 -10.84 7.51 -0.90
CA LEU A 31 -9.79 8.42 -1.37
C LEU A 31 -10.32 9.85 -1.58
N ARG A 32 -11.57 10.00 -2.05
CA ARG A 32 -12.22 11.31 -2.22
C ARG A 32 -12.47 12.02 -0.88
N TYR A 33 -12.80 11.27 0.16
CA TYR A 33 -13.11 11.82 1.50
C TYR A 33 -11.98 11.57 2.51
N TRP A 34 -10.73 11.52 2.04
CA TRP A 34 -9.58 11.24 2.91
C TRP A 34 -9.44 12.28 4.04
N PRO A 35 -9.29 11.85 5.31
CA PRO A 35 -9.33 12.76 6.46
C PRO A 35 -7.98 13.42 6.71
N VAL A 36 -7.77 14.63 6.19
CA VAL A 36 -6.47 15.34 6.30
C VAL A 36 -6.18 15.90 7.72
N THR A 37 -7.21 16.03 8.57
CA THR A 37 -7.08 16.66 9.91
C THR A 37 -7.09 15.65 11.06
N ASN A 38 -7.29 14.36 10.80
CA ASN A 38 -7.44 13.35 11.84
C ASN A 38 -6.55 12.14 11.56
N CYS A 39 -5.35 12.17 12.14
CA CYS A 39 -4.32 11.14 11.94
C CYS A 39 -4.80 9.74 12.34
N GLN A 40 -5.63 9.62 13.38
CA GLN A 40 -6.17 8.34 13.82
C GLN A 40 -7.11 7.74 12.76
N LYS A 41 -7.92 8.57 12.10
CA LYS A 41 -8.75 8.10 10.98
C LYS A 41 -7.92 7.74 9.75
N GLU A 42 -6.84 8.47 9.48
CA GLU A 42 -5.91 8.10 8.40
C GLU A 42 -5.31 6.72 8.63
N VAL A 43 -4.80 6.44 9.84
CA VAL A 43 -4.23 5.13 10.21
C VAL A 43 -5.27 4.01 10.01
N LEU A 44 -6.50 4.23 10.44
CA LEU A 44 -7.61 3.28 10.25
C LEU A 44 -7.88 3.04 8.76
N LEU A 45 -8.08 4.11 7.97
CA LEU A 45 -8.39 3.97 6.54
C LEU A 45 -7.24 3.37 5.71
N ILE A 46 -5.98 3.57 6.12
CA ILE A 46 -4.86 2.84 5.49
C ILE A 46 -5.04 1.33 5.70
N GLY A 47 -5.50 0.90 6.87
CA GLY A 47 -5.83 -0.49 7.14
C GLY A 47 -7.00 -1.01 6.33
N GLU A 48 -8.09 -0.26 6.23
CA GLU A 48 -9.22 -0.67 5.40
C GLU A 48 -8.83 -0.81 3.93
N LEU A 49 -8.03 0.12 3.41
CA LEU A 49 -7.57 0.03 2.02
C LEU A 49 -6.69 -1.21 1.80
N GLU A 50 -5.88 -1.59 2.78
CA GLU A 50 -5.09 -2.82 2.72
C GLU A 50 -5.98 -4.06 2.71
N GLU A 51 -6.92 -4.18 3.64
CA GLU A 51 -7.86 -5.31 3.72
C GLU A 51 -8.78 -5.39 2.49
N LEU A 52 -9.24 -4.25 1.96
CA LEU A 52 -10.02 -4.19 0.73
C LEU A 52 -9.25 -4.73 -0.47
N VAL A 53 -7.95 -4.46 -0.57
CA VAL A 53 -7.12 -4.97 -1.68
C VAL A 53 -7.00 -6.50 -1.62
N GLU A 54 -7.01 -7.10 -0.43
CA GLU A 54 -6.91 -8.56 -0.27
C GLU A 54 -8.13 -9.31 -0.84
N ILE A 55 -9.31 -8.71 -0.78
CA ILE A 55 -10.57 -9.31 -1.27
C ILE A 55 -10.93 -8.91 -2.70
N MET A 56 -10.15 -8.02 -3.32
CA MET A 56 -10.40 -7.53 -4.68
C MET A 56 -9.82 -8.43 -5.77
N GLU A 57 -10.48 -8.45 -6.92
CA GLU A 57 -10.06 -9.20 -8.10
C GLU A 57 -8.90 -8.50 -8.85
N PRO A 58 -8.02 -9.25 -9.55
CA PRO A 58 -6.85 -8.70 -10.25
C PRO A 58 -7.18 -7.61 -11.29
N GLU A 59 -8.34 -7.69 -11.94
CA GLU A 59 -8.82 -6.71 -12.91
C GLU A 59 -8.99 -5.32 -12.26
N GLN A 60 -9.40 -5.30 -11.00
CA GLN A 60 -9.60 -4.09 -10.21
C GLN A 60 -8.28 -3.52 -9.74
N HIS A 61 -7.31 -4.38 -9.41
CA HIS A 61 -5.97 -3.98 -8.98
C HIS A 61 -5.30 -3.07 -9.99
N ARG A 62 -5.38 -3.40 -11.29
CA ARG A 62 -4.79 -2.55 -12.35
C ARG A 62 -5.38 -1.14 -12.37
N ILE A 63 -6.67 -1.00 -12.12
CA ILE A 63 -7.36 0.31 -12.10
C ILE A 63 -6.97 1.11 -10.84
N LEU A 64 -6.72 0.42 -9.72
CA LEU A 64 -6.47 1.03 -8.41
C LEU A 64 -4.98 1.26 -8.11
N ALA A 65 -4.06 0.59 -8.81
CA ALA A 65 -2.62 0.62 -8.57
C ALA A 65 -2.07 2.04 -8.39
N LEU A 66 -2.29 2.89 -9.39
CA LEU A 66 -1.81 4.26 -9.37
C LEU A 66 -2.47 5.08 -8.24
N LEU A 67 -3.79 4.94 -8.06
CA LEU A 67 -4.56 5.72 -7.09
C LEU A 67 -4.12 5.41 -5.65
N LEU A 68 -4.05 4.13 -5.31
CA LEU A 68 -3.67 3.67 -3.98
C LEU A 68 -2.20 3.98 -3.70
N CYS A 69 -1.29 3.66 -4.62
CA CYS A 69 0.13 3.92 -4.39
C CYS A 69 0.45 5.40 -4.27
N THR A 70 -0.24 6.27 -5.03
CA THR A 70 -0.12 7.72 -4.88
C THR A 70 -0.59 8.17 -3.50
N GLN A 71 -1.72 7.65 -3.01
CA GLN A 71 -2.21 8.01 -1.68
C GLN A 71 -1.27 7.51 -0.57
N ILE A 72 -0.82 6.26 -0.63
CA ILE A 72 0.18 5.72 0.32
C ILE A 72 1.46 6.55 0.30
N THR A 73 1.89 7.02 -0.87
CA THR A 73 3.06 7.88 -1.02
C THR A 73 2.89 9.25 -0.35
N LYS A 74 1.67 9.78 -0.30
CA LYS A 74 1.36 10.98 0.51
C LYS A 74 1.41 10.65 1.99
N CYS A 75 0.79 9.55 2.42
CA CYS A 75 0.75 9.14 3.82
C CYS A 75 2.14 8.84 4.40
N LEU A 76 3.03 8.20 3.63
CA LEU A 76 4.40 7.93 4.08
C LEU A 76 5.21 9.23 4.25
N ASN A 77 4.83 10.33 3.60
CA ASN A 77 5.45 11.65 3.78
C ASN A 77 4.69 12.54 4.79
N SER A 78 3.74 11.98 5.54
CA SER A 78 3.03 12.71 6.59
C SER A 78 3.98 13.15 7.70
N TRP A 79 3.73 14.32 8.30
CA TRP A 79 4.46 14.78 9.48
C TRP A 79 4.12 13.96 10.74
N ASN A 80 3.01 13.22 10.71
CA ASN A 80 2.63 12.33 11.79
C ASN A 80 3.31 10.97 11.62
N SER A 81 4.22 10.63 12.53
CA SER A 81 4.97 9.37 12.45
C SER A 81 4.09 8.13 12.42
N GLN A 82 2.96 8.08 13.14
CA GLN A 82 2.09 6.90 13.14
C GLN A 82 1.44 6.66 11.77
N VAL A 83 1.05 7.74 11.09
CA VAL A 83 0.52 7.67 9.71
C VAL A 83 1.61 7.19 8.75
N ALA A 84 2.81 7.76 8.85
CA ALA A 84 3.93 7.39 8.00
C ALA A 84 4.36 5.93 8.19
N GLU A 85 4.48 5.47 9.44
CA GLU A 85 4.78 4.07 9.78
C GLU A 85 3.71 3.13 9.24
N ARG A 86 2.43 3.42 9.48
CA ARG A 86 1.32 2.59 9.00
C ARG A 86 1.30 2.49 7.46
N ALA A 87 1.61 3.59 6.78
CA ALA A 87 1.72 3.63 5.32
C ALA A 87 2.92 2.84 4.80
N LEU A 88 4.05 2.79 5.53
CA LEU A 88 5.19 1.95 5.15
C LEU A 88 4.91 0.46 5.36
N TYR A 89 4.12 0.11 6.38
CA TYR A 89 3.80 -1.29 6.68
C TYR A 89 2.93 -1.98 5.63
N VAL A 90 2.19 -1.25 4.80
CA VAL A 90 1.40 -1.86 3.70
C VAL A 90 2.28 -2.64 2.72
N TRP A 91 3.57 -2.29 2.61
CA TRP A 91 4.51 -3.00 1.73
C TRP A 91 4.90 -4.38 2.24
N ASN A 92 4.50 -4.76 3.46
CA ASN A 92 4.63 -6.12 3.96
C ASN A 92 3.47 -7.02 3.51
N ASN A 93 2.42 -6.46 2.92
CA ASN A 93 1.26 -7.19 2.43
C ASN A 93 1.50 -7.71 1.00
N GLU A 94 1.39 -9.03 0.83
CA GLU A 94 1.62 -9.69 -0.45
C GLU A 94 0.66 -9.21 -1.54
N GLN A 95 -0.63 -9.06 -1.21
CA GLN A 95 -1.63 -8.64 -2.17
C GLN A 95 -1.48 -7.16 -2.52
N PHE A 96 -1.16 -6.31 -1.54
CA PHE A 96 -0.89 -4.90 -1.80
C PHE A 96 0.30 -4.71 -2.74
N VAL A 97 1.39 -5.44 -2.52
CA VAL A 97 2.55 -5.42 -3.40
C VAL A 97 2.20 -5.96 -4.79
N LYS A 98 1.43 -7.05 -4.88
CA LYS A 98 0.96 -7.61 -6.17
C LYS A 98 0.08 -6.61 -6.94
N MET A 99 -0.77 -5.88 -6.25
CA MET A 99 -1.62 -4.83 -6.80
C MET A 99 -0.76 -3.66 -7.34
N ALA A 100 0.21 -3.19 -6.57
CA ALA A 100 1.16 -2.14 -7.00
C ALA A 100 1.98 -2.55 -8.24
N SER A 101 2.20 -3.84 -8.42
CA SER A 101 2.98 -4.41 -9.53
C SER A 101 2.24 -4.43 -10.86
N GLN A 102 0.90 -4.27 -10.85
CA GLN A 102 0.10 -4.28 -12.07
C GLN A 102 0.44 -3.13 -13.01
N ASP A 103 0.95 -2.02 -12.48
CA ASP A 103 1.37 -0.85 -13.25
C ASP A 103 2.70 -0.29 -12.71
N ILE A 104 3.67 -1.19 -12.53
CA ILE A 104 4.94 -0.88 -11.87
C ILE A 104 5.73 0.22 -12.57
N GLU A 105 5.60 0.37 -13.91
CA GLU A 105 6.30 1.42 -14.66
C GLU A 105 5.89 2.82 -14.22
N VAL A 106 4.62 3.01 -13.89
CA VAL A 106 4.07 4.28 -13.42
C VAL A 106 4.18 4.40 -11.91
N VAL A 107 3.91 3.32 -11.17
CA VAL A 107 3.92 3.30 -9.70
C VAL A 107 5.33 3.45 -9.12
N PHE A 108 6.32 2.78 -9.71
CA PHE A 108 7.70 2.75 -9.20
C PHE A 108 8.33 4.13 -9.00
N PRO A 109 8.37 5.03 -10.01
CA PRO A 109 8.98 6.34 -9.84
C PRO A 109 8.31 7.16 -8.73
N ILE A 110 6.97 7.08 -8.60
CA ILE A 110 6.19 7.81 -7.59
C ILE A 110 6.58 7.35 -6.18
N VAL A 111 6.57 6.04 -5.95
CA VAL A 111 6.86 5.49 -4.62
C VAL A 111 8.31 5.75 -4.24
N VAL A 112 9.25 5.55 -5.17
CA VAL A 112 10.69 5.77 -4.90
C VAL A 112 10.98 7.25 -4.63
N GLU A 113 10.45 8.17 -5.44
CA GLU A 113 10.58 9.61 -5.18
C GLU A 113 10.05 9.97 -3.79
N GLY A 114 8.88 9.43 -3.44
CA GLY A 114 8.30 9.61 -2.12
C GLY A 114 9.18 9.09 -0.99
N MET A 115 9.80 7.93 -1.15
CA MET A 115 10.74 7.37 -0.17
C MET A 115 12.01 8.21 -0.04
N GLU A 116 12.60 8.68 -1.16
CA GLU A 116 13.78 9.56 -1.12
C GLU A 116 13.46 10.89 -0.41
N LYS A 117 12.27 11.46 -0.66
CA LYS A 117 11.79 12.65 0.05
C LYS A 117 11.65 12.40 1.55
N ASN A 118 11.06 11.27 1.94
CA ASN A 118 10.91 10.91 3.35
C ASN A 118 12.29 10.73 4.03
N LEU A 119 13.23 10.03 3.40
CA LEU A 119 14.58 9.83 3.93
C LEU A 119 15.31 11.16 4.17
N LYS A 120 15.11 12.13 3.29
CA LYS A 120 15.76 13.44 3.36
C LYS A 120 15.13 14.36 4.42
N TRP A 121 13.80 14.35 4.55
CA TRP A 121 13.08 15.41 5.26
C TRP A 121 12.24 14.95 6.45
N HIS A 122 11.97 13.65 6.59
CA HIS A 122 11.15 13.18 7.71
C HIS A 122 11.94 13.28 9.01
N TRP A 123 11.35 13.92 10.02
CA TRP A 123 12.03 14.24 11.28
C TRP A 123 12.30 12.99 12.14
N SER A 124 11.38 12.02 12.17
CA SER A 124 11.54 10.78 12.95
C SER A 124 12.64 9.88 12.39
N GLY A 125 13.58 9.49 13.24
CA GLY A 125 14.63 8.52 12.90
C GLY A 125 14.08 7.13 12.60
N SER A 126 13.10 6.66 13.37
CA SER A 126 12.47 5.35 13.19
C SER A 126 11.75 5.23 11.85
N VAL A 127 11.02 6.29 11.45
CA VAL A 127 10.36 6.35 10.13
C VAL A 127 11.39 6.28 9.01
N ARG A 128 12.47 7.07 9.09
CA ARG A 128 13.54 7.03 8.08
C ARG A 128 14.19 5.65 7.98
N GLN A 129 14.40 4.97 9.11
CA GLN A 129 14.92 3.61 9.12
C GLN A 129 13.97 2.63 8.43
N LEU A 130 12.67 2.69 8.71
CA LEU A 130 11.64 1.88 8.03
C LEU A 130 11.61 2.18 6.53
N THR A 131 11.65 3.46 6.13
CA THR A 131 11.69 3.87 4.73
C THR A 131 12.92 3.29 4.01
N GLU A 132 14.09 3.30 4.65
CA GLU A 132 15.31 2.72 4.07
C GLU A 132 15.17 1.21 3.84
N MET A 133 14.50 0.50 4.76
CA MET A 133 14.20 -0.93 4.60
C MET A 133 13.25 -1.18 3.43
N SER A 134 12.12 -0.46 3.36
CA SER A 134 11.16 -0.57 2.26
C SER A 134 11.82 -0.21 0.92
N ARG A 135 12.62 0.85 0.86
CA ARG A 135 13.34 1.29 -0.36
C ARG A 135 14.28 0.20 -0.89
N LYS A 136 15.00 -0.49 -0.02
CA LYS A 136 15.86 -1.62 -0.42
C LYS A 136 15.04 -2.76 -1.04
N CYS A 137 13.87 -3.08 -0.48
CA CYS A 137 12.96 -4.07 -1.06
C CYS A 137 12.51 -3.62 -2.48
N TRP A 138 12.14 -2.34 -2.66
CA TRP A 138 11.71 -1.78 -3.95
C TRP A 138 12.81 -1.73 -5.02
N LYS A 139 14.05 -1.38 -4.65
CA LYS A 139 15.18 -1.36 -5.61
C LYS A 139 15.51 -2.77 -6.13
N LYS A 140 15.43 -3.78 -5.27
CA LYS A 140 15.61 -5.19 -5.67
C LYS A 140 14.50 -5.63 -6.64
N TRP A 141 13.26 -5.23 -6.36
CA TRP A 141 12.12 -5.47 -7.25
C TRP A 141 12.39 -5.00 -8.68
N ASN A 142 12.75 -3.72 -8.86
CA ASN A 142 13.00 -3.18 -10.20
C ASN A 142 14.09 -3.95 -10.94
N GLN A 143 15.20 -4.27 -10.27
CA GLN A 143 16.31 -5.01 -10.89
C GLN A 143 15.89 -6.39 -11.41
N VAL A 144 15.06 -7.12 -10.66
CA VAL A 144 14.58 -8.46 -11.03
C VAL A 144 13.46 -8.42 -12.07
N SER A 145 12.65 -7.36 -12.11
CA SER A 145 11.55 -7.21 -13.07
C SER A 145 12.00 -6.77 -14.47
N THR A 146 13.20 -6.19 -14.61
CA THR A 146 13.70 -5.69 -15.92
C THR A 146 14.01 -6.76 -16.99
N PRO A 147 14.49 -7.99 -16.70
CA PRO A 147 14.91 -8.90 -17.77
C PRO A 147 13.79 -9.76 -18.42
N ALA A 148 12.55 -9.80 -17.90
CA ALA A 148 11.58 -10.78 -18.40
C ALA A 148 10.10 -10.37 -18.20
N ARG A 149 9.68 -9.20 -18.71
CA ARG A 149 8.25 -8.80 -18.65
C ARG A 149 7.30 -9.74 -19.41
N HIS A 150 7.79 -10.59 -20.31
CA HIS A 150 6.97 -11.45 -21.18
C HIS A 150 6.70 -12.88 -20.66
N LEU A 151 7.30 -13.29 -19.54
CA LEU A 151 7.16 -14.66 -19.01
C LEU A 151 6.44 -14.74 -17.66
N PHE A 152 6.01 -13.61 -17.10
CA PHE A 152 5.70 -13.50 -15.66
C PHE A 152 4.23 -13.18 -15.36
N SER A 153 3.27 -13.78 -16.08
CA SER A 153 1.86 -13.69 -15.68
C SER A 153 1.44 -14.72 -14.63
N GLU A 154 2.26 -15.72 -14.28
CA GLU A 154 1.77 -16.81 -13.41
C GLU A 154 2.60 -17.17 -12.18
N HIS A 155 3.88 -16.81 -12.05
CA HIS A 155 4.70 -17.31 -10.92
C HIS A 155 5.69 -16.25 -10.39
N PHE A 156 5.19 -15.28 -9.62
CA PHE A 156 6.03 -14.56 -8.65
C PHE A 156 5.47 -14.84 -7.24
N PRO A 157 6.16 -15.62 -6.39
CA PRO A 157 5.68 -15.86 -5.05
C PRO A 157 6.00 -14.62 -4.22
N ALA A 158 4.97 -13.82 -3.93
CA ALA A 158 5.03 -12.73 -2.97
C ALA A 158 5.65 -13.15 -1.61
N ARG A 159 5.63 -14.46 -1.30
CA ARG A 159 6.31 -15.11 -0.18
C ARG A 159 7.83 -14.85 -0.09
N HIS A 160 8.56 -14.73 -1.19
CA HIS A 160 10.02 -14.47 -1.12
C HIS A 160 10.34 -13.03 -0.70
N LEU A 161 9.40 -12.10 -0.89
CA LEU A 161 9.61 -10.67 -0.68
C LEU A 161 9.20 -10.24 0.72
N VAL A 162 8.12 -10.83 1.23
CA VAL A 162 7.75 -10.71 2.65
C VAL A 162 8.85 -11.27 3.54
N ASN A 163 9.50 -12.36 3.15
CA ASN A 163 10.64 -12.90 3.91
C ASN A 163 11.86 -11.95 3.90
N ILE A 164 12.13 -11.25 2.78
CA ILE A 164 13.22 -10.27 2.72
C ILE A 164 12.96 -9.06 3.63
N CYS A 165 11.73 -8.56 3.69
CA CYS A 165 11.40 -7.44 4.59
C CYS A 165 11.15 -7.90 6.05
N LYS A 166 10.82 -9.18 6.31
CA LYS A 166 10.69 -9.79 7.66
C LYS A 166 12.01 -10.27 8.30
N CYS A 167 13.11 -10.37 7.55
CA CYS A 167 14.35 -11.01 8.02
C CYS A 167 15.14 -10.29 9.15
N ARG A 168 14.62 -9.28 9.86
CA ARG A 168 15.30 -8.71 11.04
C ARG A 168 14.40 -7.90 12.01
N ALA A 169 13.26 -8.48 12.39
CA ALA A 169 12.47 -8.02 13.53
C ALA A 169 12.54 -9.00 14.72
N GLY A 170 13.73 -9.55 14.96
CA GLY A 170 14.06 -10.38 16.12
C GLY A 170 15.44 -9.99 16.65
#